data_AF-A0A251TUZ8-F1
#
_entry.id   AF-A0A251TUZ8-F1
#
_cell.length_a   1.000
_cell.length_b   1.000
_cell.length_c   1.000
_cell.angle_alpha   90.00
_cell.angle_beta   90.00
_cell.angle_gamma   90.00
#
_symmetry.space_group_name_H-M   'P 1'
#
loop_
_entity.id
_entity.type
_entity.pdbx_description
1 polymer ?
#
loop_
_entity_poly.entity_id
_entity_poly.type
_entity_poly.pdbx_seq_one_letter_code
_entity_poly.pdbx_strand_id
1 'polypeptide(L)'
;MTSDLAMQAAFILITILMFMWMQKIPQNLLTKFRYRNRSSYDAKRHFITGAQLLAKSRSTKDHASSVRLAKSAADEADKSISLDPNDAASHILKALALDAQGLISAAVESLDVALSPLTAKSLSYAERGDALLKRAEIKVKGSKRGRVDSAIEDLVESVKLKGDNPKAYWLLGECYEKKTMKDEAVDAYERALRIDHECVAARDALNRLGSTQSQ
;
A
#
# COMPACT_ATOMS: atom_id res chain seq x y z
N MET A 1 2.79 47.68 36.72
CA MET A 1 1.69 46.71 36.46
C MET A 1 2.13 45.55 35.58
N THR A 2 2.78 45.78 34.44
CA THR A 2 3.23 44.69 33.53
C THR A 2 4.31 43.78 34.12
N SER A 3 5.24 44.34 34.92
CA SER A 3 6.29 43.59 35.63
C SER A 3 5.76 42.63 36.70
N ASP A 4 4.71 43.01 37.43
CA ASP A 4 4.07 42.18 38.45
C ASP A 4 3.34 40.98 37.84
N LEU A 5 2.60 41.21 36.76
CA LEU A 5 1.89 40.15 36.05
C LEU A 5 2.87 39.14 35.42
N ALA A 6 4.00 39.63 34.90
CA ALA A 6 5.07 38.78 34.39
C ALA A 6 5.72 37.93 35.50
N MET A 7 5.94 38.51 36.69
CA MET A 7 6.45 37.76 37.85
C MET A 7 5.47 36.69 38.31
N GLN A 8 4.17 37.00 38.41
CA GLN A 8 3.15 36.01 38.75
C GLN A 8 3.07 34.87 37.74
N ALA A 9 3.10 35.17 36.44
CA ALA A 9 3.11 34.16 35.40
C ALA A 9 4.36 33.26 35.49
N ALA A 10 5.53 33.84 35.80
CA ALA A 10 6.76 33.09 36.00
C ALA A 10 6.67 32.14 37.22
N PHE A 11 6.11 32.60 38.35
CA PHE A 11 5.89 31.74 39.52
C PHE A 11 4.92 30.58 39.25
N ILE A 12 3.85 30.84 38.49
CA ILE A 12 2.90 29.78 38.09
C ILE A 12 3.60 28.77 37.17
N LEU A 13 4.39 29.22 36.19
CA LEU A 13 5.13 28.34 35.31
C LEU A 13 6.14 27.48 36.09
N ILE A 14 6.85 28.07 37.06
CA ILE A 14 7.83 27.38 37.91
C ILE A 14 7.15 26.35 38.81
N THR A 15 5.99 26.65 39.39
CA THR A 15 5.25 25.69 40.23
C THR A 15 4.70 24.53 39.39
N ILE A 16 4.21 24.79 38.18
CA ILE A 16 3.82 23.74 37.23
C ILE A 16 5.03 22.88 36.85
N LEU A 17 6.19 23.48 36.56
CA LEU A 17 7.42 22.75 36.24
C LEU A 17 7.91 21.89 37.42
N MET A 18 7.92 22.42 38.64
CA MET A 18 8.27 21.66 39.86
C MET A 18 7.29 20.50 40.09
N PHE A 19 5.99 20.74 39.90
CA PHE A 19 4.98 19.71 40.02
C PHE A 19 5.17 18.60 38.97
N MET A 20 5.45 18.97 37.71
CA MET A 20 5.77 18.02 36.65
C MET A 20 7.04 17.21 36.96
N TRP A 21 8.06 17.83 37.54
CA TRP A 21 9.29 17.17 37.97
C TRP A 21 9.07 16.19 39.12
N MET A 22 8.30 16.56 40.13
CA MET A 22 7.91 15.68 41.24
C MET A 22 7.16 14.44 40.76
N GLN A 23 6.27 14.62 39.77
CA GLN A 23 5.52 13.52 39.16
C GLN A 23 6.35 12.68 38.18
N LYS A 24 7.67 12.92 38.06
CA LYS A 24 8.60 12.28 37.10
C LYS A 24 8.11 12.29 35.64
N ILE A 25 7.19 13.20 35.30
CA ILE A 25 6.60 13.34 33.97
C ILE A 25 7.67 13.53 32.88
N PRO A 26 8.67 14.44 33.04
CA PRO A 26 9.65 14.66 31.97
C PRO A 26 10.53 13.43 31.72
N GLN A 27 10.91 12.68 32.76
CA GLN A 27 11.69 11.44 32.59
C GLN A 27 10.87 10.36 31.88
N ASN A 28 9.61 10.18 32.26
CA ASN A 28 8.70 9.23 31.63
C ASN A 28 8.37 9.59 30.17
N LEU A 29 8.31 10.89 29.86
CA LEU A 29 8.11 11.37 28.50
C LEU A 29 9.36 11.13 27.63
N LEU A 30 10.55 11.42 28.17
CA LEU A 30 11.82 11.21 27.49
C LEU A 30 12.11 9.71 27.26
N THR A 31 11.79 8.84 28.22
CA THR A 31 11.95 7.38 28.04
C THR A 31 10.97 6.84 27.00
N LYS A 32 9.70 7.28 27.00
CA LYS A 32 8.72 6.94 25.95
C LYS A 32 9.16 7.46 24.59
N PHE A 33 9.67 8.69 24.50
CA PHE A 33 10.16 9.26 23.25
C PHE A 33 11.38 8.49 22.72
N ARG A 34 12.37 8.20 23.57
CA ARG A 34 13.55 7.40 23.22
C ARG A 34 13.18 5.99 22.78
N TYR A 35 12.26 5.33 23.50
CA TYR A 35 11.77 4.00 23.15
C TYR A 35 10.98 3.99 21.84
N ARG A 36 10.09 4.97 21.63
CA ARG A 36 9.35 5.15 20.38
C ARG A 36 10.29 5.40 19.19
N ASN A 37 11.31 6.21 19.37
CA ASN A 37 12.27 6.51 18.30
C ASN A 37 13.11 5.27 17.93
N ARG A 38 13.49 4.46 18.93
CA ARG A 38 14.16 3.18 18.71
C ARG A 38 13.25 2.16 18.02
N SER A 39 12.00 2.02 18.49
CA SER A 39 10.99 1.14 17.88
C SER A 39 10.75 1.49 16.40
N SER A 40 10.68 2.78 16.07
CA SER A 40 10.52 3.23 14.68
C SER A 40 11.74 2.91 13.81
N TYR A 41 12.95 3.02 14.35
CA TYR A 41 14.16 2.61 13.64
C TYR A 41 14.21 1.09 13.40
N ASP A 42 13.89 0.31 14.45
CA ASP A 42 13.86 -1.15 14.36
C ASP A 42 12.78 -1.62 13.37
N ALA A 43 11.61 -0.97 13.34
CA ALA A 43 10.56 -1.21 12.34
C ALA A 43 11.09 -0.99 10.91
N LYS A 44 11.70 0.17 10.65
CA LYS A 44 12.29 0.48 9.34
C LYS A 44 13.36 -0.51 8.92
N ARG A 45 14.18 -0.99 9.86
CA ARG A 45 15.18 -2.02 9.58
C ARG A 45 14.51 -3.33 9.13
N HIS A 46 13.47 -3.78 9.83
CA HIS A 46 12.71 -4.97 9.45
C HIS A 46 12.03 -4.79 8.08
N PHE A 47 11.42 -3.63 7.83
CA PHE A 47 10.84 -3.27 6.53
C PHE A 47 11.88 -3.37 5.39
N ILE A 48 13.05 -2.75 5.54
CA ILE A 48 14.13 -2.79 4.53
C ILE A 48 14.60 -4.22 4.29
N THR A 49 14.79 -5.00 5.36
CA THR A 49 15.21 -6.40 5.27
C THR A 49 14.18 -7.24 4.52
N GLY A 50 12.89 -7.08 4.85
CA GLY A 50 11.80 -7.76 4.16
C GLY A 50 11.70 -7.35 2.68
N ALA A 51 11.87 -6.06 2.36
CA ALA A 51 11.89 -5.58 0.98
C ALA A 51 13.05 -6.17 0.16
N GLN A 52 14.24 -6.29 0.75
CA GLN A 52 15.39 -6.96 0.11
C GLN A 52 15.12 -8.45 -0.14
N LEU A 53 14.54 -9.15 0.83
CA LEU A 53 14.17 -10.56 0.69
C LEU A 53 13.13 -10.76 -0.40
N LEU A 54 12.13 -9.87 -0.49
CA LEU A 54 11.12 -9.90 -1.54
C LEU A 54 11.74 -9.62 -2.92
N ALA A 55 12.65 -8.65 -3.03
CA ALA A 55 13.38 -8.39 -4.27
C ALA A 55 14.16 -9.64 -4.73
N LYS A 56 14.85 -10.29 -3.79
CA LYS A 56 15.58 -11.54 -4.06
C LYS A 56 14.66 -12.70 -4.43
N SER A 57 13.48 -12.79 -3.81
CA SER A 57 12.43 -13.75 -4.16
C SER A 57 11.97 -13.59 -5.61
N ARG A 58 11.85 -12.34 -6.10
CA ARG A 58 11.46 -12.05 -7.49
C ARG A 58 12.56 -12.31 -8.51
N SER A 59 13.84 -12.23 -8.11
CA SER A 59 14.97 -12.43 -9.02
C SER A 59 15.44 -13.89 -9.12
N THR A 60 15.06 -14.76 -8.17
CA THR A 60 15.48 -16.17 -8.21
C THR A 60 14.65 -16.99 -9.18
N LYS A 61 15.32 -17.87 -9.95
CA LYS A 61 14.67 -18.74 -10.94
C LYS A 61 14.02 -19.98 -10.32
N ASP A 62 14.54 -20.44 -9.18
CA ASP A 62 13.97 -21.59 -8.47
C ASP A 62 12.70 -21.19 -7.70
N HIS A 63 11.59 -21.81 -8.04
CA HIS A 63 10.28 -21.54 -7.43
C HIS A 63 10.28 -21.81 -5.93
N ALA A 64 10.86 -22.93 -5.48
CA ALA A 64 10.88 -23.27 -4.06
C ALA A 64 11.68 -22.22 -3.24
N SER A 65 12.84 -21.80 -3.75
CA SER A 65 13.63 -20.72 -3.14
C SER A 65 12.91 -19.38 -3.19
N SER A 66 12.19 -19.07 -4.29
CA SER A 66 11.37 -17.86 -4.40
C SER A 66 10.31 -17.79 -3.31
N VAL A 67 9.55 -18.88 -3.12
CA VAL A 67 8.50 -18.96 -2.09
C VAL A 67 9.08 -18.89 -0.68
N ARG A 68 10.22 -19.55 -0.41
CA ARG A 68 10.88 -19.44 0.92
C ARG A 68 11.33 -18.01 1.23
N LEU A 69 11.93 -17.32 0.27
CA LEU A 69 12.36 -15.93 0.44
C LEU A 69 11.16 -14.99 0.62
N ALA A 70 10.08 -15.22 -0.12
CA ALA A 70 8.83 -14.48 0.06
C ALA A 70 8.23 -14.70 1.45
N LYS A 71 8.26 -15.94 1.96
CA LYS A 71 7.85 -16.22 3.34
C LYS A 71 8.68 -15.44 4.36
N SER A 72 10.01 -15.47 4.24
CA SER A 72 10.88 -14.68 5.12
C SER A 72 10.63 -13.17 5.01
N ALA A 73 10.29 -12.66 3.81
CA ALA A 73 9.90 -11.27 3.63
C ALA A 73 8.60 -10.93 4.38
N ALA A 74 7.61 -11.84 4.39
CA ALA A 74 6.39 -11.67 5.16
C ALA A 74 6.67 -11.69 6.68
N ASP A 75 7.54 -12.58 7.15
CA ASP A 75 7.93 -12.64 8.57
C ASP A 75 8.61 -11.34 9.03
N GLU A 76 9.46 -10.73 8.19
CA GLU A 76 10.08 -9.43 8.46
C GLU A 76 9.06 -8.29 8.42
N ALA A 77 8.09 -8.34 7.50
CA ALA A 77 6.99 -7.38 7.47
C ALA A 77 6.14 -7.46 8.74
N ASP A 78 5.86 -8.66 9.26
CA ASP A 78 5.12 -8.84 10.52
C ASP A 78 5.87 -8.25 11.72
N LYS A 79 7.20 -8.39 11.78
CA LYS A 79 8.02 -7.72 12.80
C LYS A 79 7.93 -6.19 12.67
N SER A 80 7.99 -5.66 11.44
CA SER A 80 7.81 -4.22 11.20
C SER A 80 6.44 -3.73 11.69
N ILE A 81 5.36 -4.44 11.33
CA ILE A 81 3.98 -4.13 11.74
C ILE A 81 3.83 -4.19 13.26
N SER A 82 4.49 -5.14 13.93
CA SER A 82 4.44 -5.25 15.40
C SER A 82 5.05 -4.04 16.12
N LEU A 83 6.00 -3.35 15.47
CA LEU A 83 6.71 -2.19 16.01
C LEU A 83 6.09 -0.86 15.58
N ASP A 84 5.51 -0.80 14.37
CA ASP A 84 4.78 0.34 13.84
C ASP A 84 3.53 -0.11 13.04
N PRO A 85 2.41 -0.37 13.73
CA PRO A 85 1.21 -0.95 13.09
C PRO A 85 0.46 0.02 12.18
N ASN A 86 0.73 1.33 12.29
CA ASN A 86 0.07 2.37 11.51
C ASN A 86 0.79 2.69 10.20
N ASP A 87 1.94 2.09 9.95
CA ASP A 87 2.65 2.23 8.68
C ASP A 87 2.05 1.32 7.60
N ALA A 88 1.34 1.92 6.64
CA ALA A 88 0.78 1.21 5.51
C ALA A 88 1.85 0.50 4.64
N ALA A 89 3.08 1.02 4.57
CA ALA A 89 4.12 0.42 3.73
C ALA A 89 4.47 -0.99 4.21
N SER A 90 4.53 -1.21 5.52
CA SER A 90 4.77 -2.52 6.11
C SER A 90 3.66 -3.54 5.78
N HIS A 91 2.39 -3.11 5.78
CA HIS A 91 1.26 -3.95 5.35
C HIS A 91 1.29 -4.24 3.84
N ILE A 92 1.68 -3.26 3.02
CA ILE A 92 1.88 -3.46 1.56
C ILE A 92 2.99 -4.48 1.33
N LEU A 93 4.12 -4.37 2.03
CA LEU A 93 5.23 -5.33 1.91
C LEU A 93 4.77 -6.75 2.22
N LYS A 94 4.01 -6.93 3.31
CA LYS A 94 3.40 -8.22 3.66
C LYS A 94 2.50 -8.73 2.55
N ALA A 95 1.62 -7.90 2.01
CA ALA A 95 0.73 -8.28 0.90
C ALA A 95 1.50 -8.75 -0.34
N LEU A 96 2.55 -8.03 -0.72
CA LEU A 96 3.39 -8.39 -1.86
C LEU A 96 4.12 -9.71 -1.64
N ALA A 97 4.59 -9.97 -0.42
CA ALA A 97 5.22 -11.23 -0.03
C ALA A 97 4.22 -12.39 -0.01
N LEU A 98 2.97 -12.17 0.40
CA LEU A 98 1.91 -13.17 0.36
C LEU A 98 1.46 -13.50 -1.08
N ASP A 99 1.36 -12.49 -1.96
CA ASP A 99 1.07 -12.71 -3.39
C ASP A 99 2.18 -13.54 -4.07
N ALA A 100 3.45 -13.28 -3.73
CA ALA A 100 4.58 -14.07 -4.21
C ALA A 100 4.55 -15.53 -3.71
N GLN A 101 3.91 -15.80 -2.57
CA GLN A 101 3.64 -17.16 -2.08
C GLN A 101 2.39 -17.79 -2.69
N GLY A 102 1.61 -17.05 -3.49
CA GLY A 102 0.33 -17.50 -4.04
C GLY A 102 -0.84 -17.41 -3.06
N LEU A 103 -0.66 -16.80 -1.88
CA LEU A 103 -1.67 -16.66 -0.84
C LEU A 103 -2.59 -15.46 -1.12
N ILE A 104 -3.41 -15.58 -2.17
CA ILE A 104 -4.23 -14.49 -2.73
C ILE A 104 -5.13 -13.83 -1.68
N SER A 105 -5.89 -14.59 -0.89
CA SER A 105 -6.83 -14.00 0.08
C SER A 105 -6.11 -13.21 1.18
N ALA A 106 -5.04 -13.77 1.75
CA ALA A 106 -4.25 -13.10 2.80
C ALA A 106 -3.52 -11.85 2.27
N ALA A 107 -3.12 -11.86 0.99
CA ALA A 107 -2.52 -10.70 0.34
C ALA A 107 -3.54 -9.55 0.19
N VAL A 108 -4.78 -9.87 -0.21
CA VAL A 108 -5.87 -8.87 -0.29
C VAL A 108 -6.18 -8.30 1.09
N GLU A 109 -6.31 -9.14 2.12
CA GLU A 109 -6.55 -8.70 3.50
C GLU A 109 -5.47 -7.74 4.00
N SER A 110 -4.20 -8.02 3.70
CA SER A 110 -3.10 -7.13 4.07
C SER A 110 -3.16 -5.78 3.34
N LEU A 111 -3.61 -5.75 2.08
CA LEU A 111 -3.85 -4.49 1.35
C LEU A 111 -5.10 -3.74 1.84
N ASP A 112 -6.14 -4.46 2.28
CA ASP A 112 -7.31 -3.84 2.91
C ASP A 112 -6.92 -3.11 4.19
N VAL A 113 -6.04 -3.71 5.00
CA VAL A 113 -5.47 -3.04 6.16
C VAL A 113 -4.66 -1.83 5.73
N ALA A 114 -3.73 -1.96 4.76
CA ALA A 114 -2.89 -0.86 4.28
C ALA A 114 -3.68 0.36 3.74
N LEU A 115 -4.83 0.11 3.12
CA LEU A 115 -5.72 1.12 2.56
C LEU A 115 -6.82 1.59 3.53
N SER A 116 -6.81 1.08 4.77
CA SER A 116 -7.77 1.47 5.81
C SER A 116 -7.54 2.92 6.29
N PRO A 117 -8.55 3.60 6.87
CA PRO A 117 -8.38 4.95 7.41
C PRO A 117 -7.30 5.08 8.51
N LEU A 118 -6.93 3.97 9.15
CA LEU A 118 -5.92 3.93 10.21
C LEU A 118 -4.50 4.08 9.64
N THR A 119 -4.19 3.37 8.56
CA THR A 119 -2.83 3.30 7.98
C THR A 119 -2.68 4.17 6.74
N ALA A 120 -3.75 4.38 5.95
CA ALA A 120 -3.67 5.06 4.66
C ALA A 120 -3.18 6.52 4.76
N LYS A 121 -3.21 7.12 5.96
CA LYS A 121 -2.64 8.44 6.25
C LYS A 121 -1.11 8.49 6.09
N SER A 122 -0.43 7.35 6.16
CA SER A 122 1.02 7.26 5.95
C SER A 122 1.41 7.19 4.47
N LEU A 123 0.44 6.99 3.57
CA LEU A 123 0.67 6.94 2.13
C LEU A 123 0.49 8.32 1.50
N SER A 124 1.36 8.65 0.56
CA SER A 124 1.09 9.69 -0.44
C SER A 124 -0.05 9.28 -1.37
N TYR A 125 -0.63 10.23 -2.09
CA TYR A 125 -1.67 9.93 -3.09
C TYR A 125 -1.19 8.96 -4.17
N ALA A 126 0.07 9.09 -4.61
CA ALA A 126 0.67 8.20 -5.60
C ALA A 126 0.83 6.77 -5.06
N GLU A 127 1.34 6.62 -3.83
CA GLU A 127 1.51 5.30 -3.20
C GLU A 127 0.15 4.63 -2.92
N ARG A 128 -0.88 5.43 -2.55
CA ARG A 128 -2.24 4.93 -2.41
C ARG A 128 -2.80 4.44 -3.73
N GLY A 129 -2.56 5.15 -4.84
CA GLY A 129 -2.91 4.71 -6.18
C GLY A 129 -2.22 3.37 -6.54
N ASP A 130 -0.91 3.27 -6.30
CA ASP A 130 -0.15 2.05 -6.57
C ASP A 130 -0.61 0.86 -5.72
N ALA A 131 -1.00 1.09 -4.46
CA ALA A 131 -1.56 0.07 -3.58
C ALA A 131 -2.95 -0.41 -4.05
N LEU A 132 -3.82 0.51 -4.50
CA LEU A 132 -5.13 0.18 -5.09
C LEU A 132 -4.96 -0.66 -6.36
N LEU A 133 -4.07 -0.24 -7.28
CA LEU A 133 -3.73 -1.01 -8.47
C LEU A 133 -3.27 -2.43 -8.10
N LYS A 134 -2.38 -2.55 -7.10
CA LYS A 134 -1.89 -3.86 -6.69
C LYS A 134 -2.99 -4.74 -6.10
N ARG A 135 -3.91 -4.16 -5.31
CA ARG A 135 -5.06 -4.89 -4.76
C ARG A 135 -6.00 -5.37 -5.87
N ALA A 136 -6.27 -4.53 -6.85
CA ALA A 136 -7.05 -4.90 -8.02
C ALA A 136 -6.41 -6.05 -8.82
N GLU A 137 -5.09 -5.97 -9.09
CA GLU A 137 -4.36 -7.02 -9.79
C GLU A 137 -4.52 -8.39 -9.09
N ILE A 138 -4.39 -8.42 -7.76
CA ILE A 138 -4.54 -9.66 -6.98
C ILE A 138 -6.00 -10.15 -6.99
N LYS A 139 -6.97 -9.24 -6.91
CA LYS A 139 -8.41 -9.57 -7.00
C LYS A 139 -8.78 -10.19 -8.34
N VAL A 140 -8.27 -9.65 -9.45
CA VAL A 140 -8.46 -10.16 -10.83
C VAL A 140 -7.86 -11.56 -10.97
N LYS A 141 -6.62 -11.76 -10.49
CA LYS A 141 -5.95 -13.08 -10.47
C LYS A 141 -6.76 -14.14 -9.72
N GLY A 142 -7.45 -13.76 -8.64
CA GLY A 142 -8.29 -14.67 -7.85
C GLY A 142 -9.66 -15.03 -8.46
N SER A 143 -10.05 -14.42 -9.58
CA SER A 143 -11.18 -14.76 -10.49
C SER A 143 -12.47 -15.31 -9.84
N LYS A 144 -13.00 -14.63 -8.82
CA LYS A 144 -14.41 -14.77 -8.41
C LYS A 144 -15.18 -13.56 -8.93
N ARG A 145 -16.39 -13.75 -9.49
CA ARG A 145 -17.21 -12.65 -10.07
C ARG A 145 -17.27 -11.40 -9.18
N GLY A 146 -17.59 -11.55 -7.88
CA GLY A 146 -17.64 -10.40 -6.95
C GLY A 146 -16.31 -9.70 -6.67
N ARG A 147 -15.16 -10.34 -6.96
CA ARG A 147 -13.84 -9.68 -6.88
C ARG A 147 -13.55 -8.80 -8.09
N VAL A 148 -14.22 -9.02 -9.22
CA VAL A 148 -14.04 -8.21 -10.43
C VAL A 148 -14.66 -6.83 -10.24
N ASP A 149 -15.87 -6.73 -9.68
CA ASP A 149 -16.50 -5.43 -9.37
C ASP A 149 -15.63 -4.59 -8.42
N SER A 150 -15.16 -5.22 -7.33
CA SER A 150 -14.27 -4.54 -6.38
C SER A 150 -12.90 -4.21 -6.96
N ALA A 151 -12.42 -4.95 -7.97
CA ALA A 151 -11.19 -4.60 -8.69
C ALA A 151 -11.40 -3.38 -9.61
N ILE A 152 -12.56 -3.25 -10.26
CA ILE A 152 -12.91 -2.07 -11.07
C ILE A 152 -12.93 -0.82 -10.18
N GLU A 153 -13.55 -0.89 -9.00
CA GLU A 153 -13.56 0.23 -8.04
C GLU A 153 -12.14 0.67 -7.66
N ASP A 154 -11.28 -0.30 -7.31
CA ASP A 154 -9.87 -0.05 -6.97
C ASP A 154 -9.11 0.60 -8.14
N LEU A 155 -9.32 0.11 -9.36
CA LEU A 155 -8.64 0.63 -10.55
C LEU A 155 -9.12 2.02 -10.94
N VAL A 156 -10.43 2.27 -10.87
CA VAL A 156 -11.01 3.61 -11.12
C VAL A 156 -10.44 4.62 -10.14
N GLU A 157 -10.35 4.28 -8.86
CA GLU A 157 -9.74 5.16 -7.87
C GLU A 157 -8.22 5.29 -8.09
N SER A 158 -7.54 4.21 -8.46
CA SER A 158 -6.12 4.24 -8.80
C SER A 158 -5.83 5.21 -9.96
N VAL A 159 -6.62 5.20 -11.04
CA VAL A 159 -6.40 6.12 -12.18
C VAL A 159 -6.77 7.56 -11.85
N LYS A 160 -7.69 7.80 -10.91
CA LYS A 160 -7.95 9.17 -10.40
C LYS A 160 -6.77 9.72 -9.61
N LEU A 161 -6.14 8.88 -8.79
CA LEU A 161 -4.98 9.25 -7.98
C LEU A 161 -3.69 9.32 -8.82
N LYS A 162 -3.57 8.46 -9.83
CA LYS A 162 -2.40 8.32 -10.72
C LYS A 162 -2.87 8.04 -12.15
N GLY A 163 -3.17 9.11 -12.88
CA GLY A 163 -3.74 9.07 -14.24
C GLY A 163 -2.85 8.45 -15.31
N ASP A 164 -1.55 8.33 -15.06
CA ASP A 164 -0.55 7.96 -16.09
C ASP A 164 -0.04 6.53 -15.89
N ASN A 165 -0.93 5.57 -15.59
CA ASN A 165 -0.56 4.18 -15.42
C ASN A 165 -1.22 3.29 -16.48
N PRO A 166 -0.50 2.89 -17.55
CA PRO A 166 -1.08 2.10 -18.64
C PRO A 166 -1.56 0.72 -18.16
N LYS A 167 -0.89 0.14 -17.16
CA LYS A 167 -1.28 -1.14 -16.56
C LYS A 167 -2.66 -1.06 -15.88
N ALA A 168 -2.98 0.07 -15.24
CA ALA A 168 -4.28 0.27 -14.60
C ALA A 168 -5.42 0.29 -15.63
N TYR A 169 -5.23 0.99 -16.75
CA TYR A 169 -6.20 1.01 -17.85
C TYR A 169 -6.33 -0.34 -18.55
N TRP A 170 -5.23 -1.04 -18.76
CA TRP A 170 -5.27 -2.40 -19.31
C TRP A 170 -6.05 -3.37 -18.39
N LEU A 171 -5.80 -3.34 -17.08
CA LEU A 171 -6.56 -4.16 -16.12
C LEU A 171 -8.04 -3.76 -16.04
N LEU A 172 -8.38 -2.47 -16.20
CA LEU A 172 -9.77 -2.02 -16.32
C LEU A 172 -10.45 -2.67 -17.52
N GLY A 173 -9.79 -2.66 -18.67
CA GLY A 173 -10.28 -3.32 -19.88
C GLY A 173 -10.54 -4.81 -19.65
N GLU A 174 -9.61 -5.52 -19.01
CA GLU A 174 -9.78 -6.95 -18.70
C GLU A 174 -10.98 -7.20 -17.77
N CYS A 175 -11.16 -6.32 -16.78
CA CYS A 175 -12.31 -6.41 -15.87
C CYS A 175 -13.63 -6.16 -16.60
N TYR A 176 -13.68 -5.15 -17.49
CA TYR A 176 -14.87 -4.85 -18.29
C TYR A 176 -15.20 -5.97 -19.28
N GLU A 177 -14.20 -6.60 -19.92
CA GLU A 177 -14.40 -7.80 -20.74
C GLU A 177 -15.01 -8.95 -19.94
N LYS A 178 -14.49 -9.23 -18.73
CA LYS A 178 -15.06 -10.25 -17.82
C LYS A 178 -16.50 -9.95 -17.43
N LYS A 179 -16.91 -8.68 -17.48
CA LYS A 179 -18.27 -8.20 -17.25
C LYS A 179 -19.11 -8.06 -18.52
N THR A 180 -18.58 -8.44 -19.68
CA THR A 180 -19.24 -8.27 -20.99
C THR A 180 -19.57 -6.81 -21.35
N MET A 181 -18.88 -5.86 -20.72
CA MET A 181 -19.01 -4.42 -20.93
C MET A 181 -18.01 -3.99 -22.02
N LYS A 182 -18.37 -4.26 -23.28
CA LYS A 182 -17.44 -4.19 -24.41
C LYS A 182 -16.97 -2.77 -24.72
N ASP A 183 -17.86 -1.79 -24.67
CA ASP A 183 -17.54 -0.40 -25.03
C ASP A 183 -16.58 0.22 -24.00
N GLU A 184 -16.82 -0.03 -22.71
CA GLU A 184 -15.94 0.38 -21.63
C GLU A 184 -14.58 -0.33 -21.68
N ALA A 185 -14.56 -1.60 -22.09
CA ALA A 185 -13.30 -2.32 -22.30
C ALA A 185 -12.46 -1.69 -23.42
N VAL A 186 -13.09 -1.35 -24.55
CA VAL A 186 -12.42 -0.69 -25.68
C VAL A 186 -11.83 0.66 -25.26
N ASP A 187 -12.62 1.53 -24.62
CA ASP A 187 -12.10 2.84 -24.16
C ASP A 187 -10.94 2.67 -23.16
N ALA A 188 -11.03 1.71 -22.24
CA ALA A 188 -9.95 1.44 -21.30
C ALA A 188 -8.66 0.98 -22.01
N TYR A 189 -8.75 0.06 -22.97
CA TYR A 189 -7.57 -0.38 -23.73
C TYR A 189 -6.99 0.73 -24.62
N GLU A 190 -7.82 1.56 -25.23
CA GLU A 190 -7.34 2.72 -25.99
C GLU A 190 -6.61 3.72 -25.09
N ARG A 191 -7.10 3.97 -23.87
CA ARG A 191 -6.39 4.81 -22.88
C ARG A 191 -5.03 4.22 -22.52
N ALA A 192 -4.95 2.90 -22.33
CA ALA A 192 -3.67 2.23 -22.07
C ALA A 192 -2.67 2.48 -23.22
N LEU A 193 -3.13 2.36 -24.48
CA LEU A 193 -2.30 2.62 -25.67
C LEU A 193 -1.94 4.09 -25.88
N ARG A 194 -2.80 5.03 -25.47
CA ARG A 194 -2.48 6.47 -25.51
C ARG A 194 -1.32 6.82 -24.59
N ILE A 195 -1.22 6.14 -23.44
CA ILE A 195 -0.14 6.35 -22.45
C ILE A 195 1.11 5.56 -22.85
N ASP A 196 0.94 4.30 -23.21
CA ASP A 196 2.01 3.41 -23.68
C ASP A 196 1.61 2.77 -25.00
N HIS A 197 2.11 3.36 -26.09
CA HIS A 197 1.84 2.92 -27.46
C HIS A 197 2.32 1.49 -27.72
N GLU A 198 3.26 0.97 -26.92
CA GLU A 198 3.83 -0.37 -27.04
C GLU A 198 3.12 -1.41 -26.15
N CYS A 199 1.99 -1.07 -25.53
CA CYS A 199 1.21 -2.01 -24.73
C CYS A 199 0.58 -3.11 -25.60
N VAL A 200 1.36 -4.16 -25.89
CA VAL A 200 0.96 -5.31 -26.72
C VAL A 200 -0.34 -5.94 -26.22
N ALA A 201 -0.48 -6.09 -24.91
CA ALA A 201 -1.67 -6.69 -24.31
C ALA A 201 -2.97 -5.90 -24.57
N ALA A 202 -2.90 -4.56 -24.57
CA ALA A 202 -4.05 -3.71 -24.90
C ALA A 202 -4.36 -3.75 -26.41
N ARG A 203 -3.33 -3.77 -27.25
CA ARG A 203 -3.47 -3.89 -28.72
C ARG A 203 -4.12 -5.22 -29.13
N ASP A 204 -3.65 -6.33 -28.55
CA ASP A 204 -4.19 -7.66 -28.79
C ASP A 204 -5.65 -7.77 -28.33
N ALA A 205 -5.99 -7.14 -27.20
CA ALA A 205 -7.36 -7.09 -26.70
C ALA A 205 -8.28 -6.29 -27.65
N LEU A 206 -7.85 -5.13 -28.14
CA LEU A 206 -8.61 -4.36 -29.13
C LEU A 206 -8.81 -5.13 -30.44
N ASN A 207 -7.79 -5.82 -30.94
CA ASN A 207 -7.92 -6.66 -32.15
C ASN A 207 -8.98 -7.77 -31.95
N ARG A 208 -8.98 -8.41 -30.77
CA ARG A 208 -9.99 -9.43 -30.41
C ARG A 208 -11.40 -8.84 -30.32
N LEU A 209 -11.55 -7.64 -29.77
CA LEU A 209 -12.85 -6.98 -29.61
C LEU A 209 -13.36 -6.35 -30.93
N GLY A 210 -12.47 -5.87 -31.80
CA GLY A 210 -12.83 -5.31 -33.11
C GLY A 210 -13.20 -6.39 -34.13
N SER A 211 -12.51 -7.54 -34.13
CA SER A 211 -12.83 -8.66 -35.03
C SER A 211 -14.21 -9.29 -34.76
N THR A 212 -14.79 -9.10 -33.58
CA THR A 212 -16.17 -9.52 -33.26
C THR A 212 -17.24 -8.57 -33.79
N GLN A 213 -16.90 -7.40 -34.36
CA GLN A 213 -17.87 -6.48 -34.98
C GLN A 213 -18.03 -6.72 -36.50
N SER A 214 -17.13 -7.49 -37.12
CA SER A 214 -17.13 -7.74 -38.57
C SER A 214 -17.83 -9.04 -38.98
N GLN A 215 -18.66 -9.62 -38.11
CA GLN A 215 -19.51 -10.79 -38.35
C GLN A 215 -20.94 -10.50 -37.92
#